data_AF-A0A0N0B3U7-F1
#
_entry.id   AF-A0A0N0B3U7-F1
#
_cell.length_a   1.000
_cell.length_b   1.000
_cell.length_c   1.000
_cell.angle_alpha   90.00
_cell.angle_beta   90.00
_cell.angle_gamma   90.00
#
_symmetry.space_group_name_H-M   'P 1'
#
loop_
_entity.id
_entity.type
_entity.pdbx_description
1 polymer ?
#
loop_
_entity_poly.entity_id
_entity_poly.type
_entity_poly.pdbx_seq_one_letter_code
_entity_poly.pdbx_strand_id
1 'polypeptide(L)'
;DACRVVAARARLMQSLPPGGAMAAVALPPHQIQQTEEFGNLEVAAVNGPASVVISGTQNEVDTFLGTLDSEVRTRRLRVSHAFHSRWTEPVLARFAEALQEITFREPVLAGVSNVTGGPVDGQWNDPEYW
;
A
#
# COMPACT_ATOMS: atom_id res chain seq x y z
N ASP A 1 15.57 -14.16 -9.24
CA ASP A 1 14.73 -14.03 -8.03
C ASP A 1 13.83 -12.81 -8.03
N ALA A 2 14.36 -11.57 -8.03
CA ALA A 2 13.53 -10.36 -8.02
C ALA A 2 12.42 -10.33 -9.11
N CYS A 3 12.75 -10.70 -10.36
CA CYS A 3 11.74 -10.78 -11.43
C CYS A 3 10.64 -11.83 -11.15
N ARG A 4 10.97 -12.95 -10.48
CA ARG A 4 9.99 -13.98 -10.10
C ARG A 4 9.03 -13.42 -9.04
N VAL A 5 9.58 -12.76 -8.01
CA VAL A 5 8.79 -12.12 -6.95
C VAL A 5 7.84 -11.07 -7.51
N VAL A 6 8.36 -10.14 -8.33
CA VAL A 6 7.53 -9.07 -8.92
C VAL A 6 6.46 -9.65 -9.85
N ALA A 7 6.80 -10.66 -10.66
CA ALA A 7 5.82 -11.30 -11.54
C ALA A 7 4.74 -12.07 -10.76
N ALA A 8 5.12 -12.76 -9.68
CA ALA A 8 4.16 -13.44 -8.79
C ALA A 8 3.23 -12.43 -8.11
N ARG A 9 3.80 -11.37 -7.52
CA ARG A 9 3.04 -10.26 -6.92
C ARG A 9 2.06 -9.67 -7.92
N ALA A 10 2.51 -9.32 -9.13
CA ALA A 10 1.66 -8.70 -10.14
C ALA A 10 0.47 -9.60 -10.52
N ARG A 11 0.70 -10.89 -10.77
CA ARG A 11 -0.38 -11.84 -11.08
C ARG A 11 -1.37 -12.00 -9.93
N LEU A 12 -0.87 -12.10 -8.70
CA LEU A 12 -1.72 -12.23 -7.51
C LEU A 12 -2.55 -10.97 -7.26
N MET A 13 -1.91 -9.80 -7.30
CA MET A 13 -2.61 -8.52 -7.20
C MET A 13 -3.68 -8.35 -8.28
N GLN A 14 -3.40 -8.75 -9.52
CA GLN A 14 -4.37 -8.71 -10.62
C GLN A 14 -5.58 -9.64 -10.39
N SER A 15 -5.41 -10.72 -9.60
CA SER A 15 -6.48 -11.68 -9.28
C SER A 15 -7.41 -11.22 -8.16
N LEU A 16 -7.07 -10.15 -7.44
CA LEU A 16 -7.93 -9.58 -6.41
C LEU A 16 -9.24 -9.07 -7.04
N PRO A 17 -10.36 -9.13 -6.29
CA PRO A 17 -11.62 -8.56 -6.74
C PRO A 17 -11.47 -7.08 -7.13
N PRO A 18 -12.16 -6.62 -8.20
CA PRO A 18 -12.19 -5.20 -8.54
C PRO A 18 -13.01 -4.41 -7.50
N GLY A 19 -12.99 -3.09 -7.60
CA GLY A 19 -13.79 -2.19 -6.73
C GLY A 19 -12.97 -1.44 -5.68
N GLY A 20 -11.66 -1.69 -5.62
CA GLY A 20 -10.72 -0.86 -4.87
C GLY A 20 -10.40 0.46 -5.59
N ALA A 21 -9.97 1.43 -4.81
CA ALA A 21 -9.60 2.77 -5.25
C ALA A 21 -8.48 3.34 -4.40
N MET A 22 -7.75 4.29 -4.98
CA MET A 22 -6.73 5.07 -4.28
C MET A 22 -6.76 6.52 -4.72
N ALA A 23 -6.45 7.45 -3.82
CA ALA A 23 -6.35 8.87 -4.12
C ALA A 23 -5.15 9.51 -3.42
N ALA A 24 -4.45 10.40 -4.13
CA ALA A 24 -3.48 11.29 -3.52
C ALA A 24 -4.22 12.49 -2.91
N VAL A 25 -3.84 12.85 -1.69
CA VAL A 25 -4.46 13.92 -0.89
C VAL A 25 -3.37 14.83 -0.34
N ALA A 26 -3.49 16.14 -0.57
CA ALA A 26 -2.53 17.14 -0.13
C ALA A 26 -2.76 17.54 1.35
N LEU A 27 -2.75 16.56 2.25
CA LEU A 27 -2.91 16.72 3.69
C LEU A 27 -1.82 15.97 4.46
N PRO A 28 -1.50 16.39 5.69
CA PRO A 28 -0.66 15.61 6.58
C PRO A 28 -1.34 14.31 7.03
N PRO A 29 -0.58 13.24 7.34
CA PRO A 29 -1.13 11.95 7.74
C PRO A 29 -2.07 12.02 8.95
N HIS A 30 -1.75 12.86 9.94
CA HIS A 30 -2.56 13.01 11.15
C HIS A 30 -3.94 13.65 10.92
N GLN A 31 -4.17 14.24 9.74
CA GLN A 31 -5.47 14.77 9.34
C GLN A 31 -6.30 13.75 8.54
N ILE A 32 -5.74 12.60 8.19
CA ILE A 32 -6.50 11.47 7.65
C ILE A 32 -7.11 10.71 8.83
N GLN A 33 -8.23 11.21 9.34
CA GLN A 33 -8.92 10.56 10.44
C GLN A 33 -9.58 9.28 9.94
N GLN A 34 -9.14 8.12 10.42
CA GLN A 34 -9.85 6.86 10.23
C GLN A 34 -11.00 6.82 11.24
N THR A 35 -12.19 7.17 10.78
CA THR A 35 -13.42 7.06 11.57
C THR A 35 -14.27 5.92 11.01
N GLU A 36 -15.19 5.37 11.81
CA GLU A 36 -16.13 4.34 11.34
C GLU A 36 -16.98 4.83 10.15
N GLU A 37 -17.19 6.14 10.02
CA GLU A 37 -17.87 6.79 8.89
C GLU A 37 -17.14 6.60 7.56
N PHE A 38 -15.81 6.49 7.59
CA PHE A 38 -14.97 6.22 6.41
C PHE A 38 -14.65 4.72 6.25
N GLY A 39 -15.35 3.86 6.99
CA GLY A 39 -15.23 2.41 6.91
C GLY A 39 -13.81 1.93 7.18
N ASN A 40 -13.24 1.22 6.20
CA ASN A 40 -11.89 0.65 6.24
C ASN A 40 -10.91 1.41 5.34
N LEU A 41 -11.08 2.73 5.20
CA LEU A 41 -10.11 3.56 4.50
C LEU A 41 -8.75 3.54 5.21
N GLU A 42 -7.68 3.26 4.48
CA GLU A 42 -6.33 3.14 5.01
C GLU A 42 -5.36 4.11 4.32
N VAL A 43 -4.34 4.56 5.05
CA VAL A 43 -3.23 5.33 4.47
C VAL A 43 -2.27 4.35 3.82
N ALA A 44 -2.26 4.32 2.49
CA ALA A 44 -1.37 3.46 1.70
C ALA A 44 0.06 3.98 1.63
N ALA A 45 0.26 5.30 1.66
CA ALA A 45 1.59 5.91 1.62
C ALA A 45 1.59 7.30 2.25
N VAL A 46 2.70 7.61 2.93
CA VAL A 46 3.07 8.96 3.34
C VAL A 46 4.26 9.40 2.50
N ASN A 47 3.99 10.19 1.47
CA ASN A 47 5.01 10.66 0.53
C ASN A 47 5.65 12.00 0.97
N GLY A 48 5.08 12.64 1.99
CA GLY A 48 5.64 13.85 2.59
C GLY A 48 4.74 14.43 3.68
N PRO A 49 5.16 15.55 4.31
CA PRO A 49 4.46 16.15 5.44
C PRO A 49 3.01 16.59 5.14
N ALA A 50 2.68 16.85 3.87
CA ALA A 50 1.33 17.19 3.41
C ALA A 50 0.98 16.45 2.11
N SER A 51 1.42 15.20 1.98
CA SER A 51 1.22 14.39 0.78
C SER A 51 1.06 12.93 1.16
N VAL A 52 -0.17 12.45 1.11
CA VAL A 52 -0.53 11.06 1.45
C VAL A 52 -1.33 10.43 0.33
N VAL A 53 -1.33 9.10 0.30
CA VAL A 53 -2.21 8.31 -0.55
C VAL A 53 -3.13 7.50 0.34
N ILE A 54 -4.44 7.64 0.13
CA ILE A 54 -5.46 6.83 0.78
C ILE A 54 -5.89 5.69 -0.13
N SER A 55 -6.35 4.59 0.47
CA SER A 55 -6.69 3.34 -0.20
C SER A 55 -7.88 2.67 0.49
N GLY A 56 -8.82 2.17 -0.31
CA GLY A 56 -10.03 1.52 0.19
C GLY A 56 -10.98 1.20 -0.97
N THR A 57 -12.24 0.90 -0.68
CA THR A 57 -13.28 0.81 -1.72
C THR A 57 -13.51 2.16 -2.40
N GLN A 58 -14.12 2.14 -3.59
CA GLN A 58 -14.52 3.38 -4.27
C GLN A 58 -15.36 4.29 -3.37
N ASN A 59 -16.34 3.71 -2.67
CA ASN A 59 -17.24 4.47 -1.79
C ASN A 59 -16.48 5.10 -0.61
N GLU A 60 -15.64 4.33 0.10
CA GLU A 60 -14.86 4.85 1.23
C GLU A 60 -13.96 6.03 0.82
N VAL A 61 -13.27 5.90 -0.33
CA VAL A 61 -12.41 6.98 -0.83
C VAL A 61 -13.26 8.18 -1.26
N ASP A 62 -14.38 7.98 -1.97
CA ASP A 62 -15.21 9.09 -2.47
C ASP A 62 -15.92 9.83 -1.32
N THR A 63 -16.38 9.11 -0.29
CA THR A 63 -16.94 9.68 0.93
C THR A 63 -15.91 10.54 1.64
N PHE A 64 -14.69 10.04 1.85
CA PHE A 64 -13.63 10.83 2.49
C PHE A 64 -13.28 12.08 1.68
N LEU A 65 -13.12 11.95 0.36
CA LEU A 65 -12.82 13.11 -0.50
C LEU A 65 -13.94 14.16 -0.47
N GLY A 66 -15.19 13.74 -0.29
CA GLY A 66 -16.34 14.63 -0.18
C GLY A 66 -16.42 15.44 1.12
N THR A 67 -15.68 15.07 2.17
CA THR A 67 -15.62 15.84 3.43
C THR A 67 -14.56 16.93 3.43
N LEU A 68 -13.64 16.89 2.45
CA LEU A 68 -12.54 17.82 2.37
C LEU A 68 -13.00 19.19 1.86
N ASP A 69 -12.35 20.25 2.34
CA ASP A 69 -12.52 21.58 1.77
C ASP A 69 -12.12 21.55 0.28
N SER A 70 -12.84 22.31 -0.54
CA SER A 70 -12.55 22.53 -1.96
C SER A 70 -11.13 23.03 -2.24
N GLU A 71 -10.47 23.67 -1.27
CA GLU A 71 -9.07 24.12 -1.39
C GLU A 71 -8.05 22.97 -1.27
N VAL A 72 -8.45 21.84 -0.67
CA VAL A 72 -7.58 20.66 -0.53
C VAL A 72 -7.42 19.99 -1.89
N ARG A 73 -6.18 19.98 -2.41
CA ARG A 73 -5.88 19.29 -3.67
C ARG A 73 -5.96 17.79 -3.48
N THR A 74 -6.75 17.15 -4.34
CA THR A 74 -6.90 15.69 -4.39
C THR A 74 -6.74 15.19 -5.83
N ARG A 75 -6.34 13.92 -5.99
CA ARG A 75 -6.25 13.27 -7.30
C ARG A 75 -6.52 11.78 -7.19
N ARG A 76 -7.57 11.31 -7.89
CA ARG A 76 -7.81 9.88 -8.08
C ARG A 76 -6.66 9.25 -8.85
N LEU A 77 -6.16 8.12 -8.35
CA LEU A 77 -5.11 7.36 -9.03
C LEU A 77 -5.74 6.41 -10.06
N ARG A 78 -5.04 6.22 -11.19
CA ARG A 78 -5.44 5.27 -12.24
C ARG A 78 -4.97 3.87 -11.88
N VAL A 79 -5.66 3.25 -10.92
CA VAL A 79 -5.41 1.90 -10.42
C VAL A 79 -6.72 1.12 -10.33
N SER A 80 -6.64 -0.21 -10.38
CA SER A 80 -7.80 -1.11 -10.34
C SER A 80 -8.14 -1.64 -8.95
N HIS A 81 -7.23 -1.47 -7.98
CA HIS A 81 -7.29 -2.10 -6.66
C HIS A 81 -6.83 -1.14 -5.57
N ALA A 82 -7.19 -1.47 -4.32
CA ALA A 82 -6.81 -0.74 -3.11
C ALA A 82 -5.50 -1.31 -2.55
N PHE A 83 -4.36 -0.96 -3.17
CA PHE A 83 -3.05 -1.43 -2.70
C PHE A 83 -2.68 -0.86 -1.33
N HIS A 84 -1.81 -1.56 -0.59
CA HIS A 84 -1.38 -1.18 0.77
C HIS A 84 -2.58 -0.96 1.71
N SER A 85 -3.56 -1.86 1.62
CA SER A 85 -4.70 -1.93 2.52
C SER A 85 -5.06 -3.39 2.77
N ARG A 86 -5.96 -3.65 3.72
CA ARG A 86 -6.54 -4.98 3.96
C ARG A 86 -7.11 -5.66 2.71
N TRP A 87 -7.49 -4.91 1.68
CA TRP A 87 -7.96 -5.46 0.42
C TRP A 87 -6.91 -6.29 -0.33
N THR A 88 -5.64 -6.23 0.10
CA THR A 88 -4.55 -7.08 -0.39
C THR A 88 -4.37 -8.38 0.40
N GLU A 89 -5.02 -8.54 1.57
CA GLU A 89 -4.93 -9.72 2.43
C GLU A 89 -5.25 -11.06 1.74
N PRO A 90 -6.26 -11.17 0.86
CA PRO A 90 -6.67 -12.46 0.29
C PRO A 90 -5.58 -13.19 -0.50
N VAL A 91 -4.53 -12.47 -0.92
CA VAL A 91 -3.42 -13.06 -1.69
C VAL A 91 -2.13 -13.25 -0.89
N LEU A 92 -2.09 -12.85 0.40
CA LEU A 92 -0.87 -12.91 1.20
C LEU A 92 -0.34 -14.33 1.36
N ALA A 93 -1.21 -15.31 1.68
CA ALA A 93 -0.79 -16.70 1.83
C ALA A 93 -0.14 -17.26 0.54
N ARG A 94 -0.74 -16.97 -0.62
CA ARG A 94 -0.21 -17.40 -1.92
C ARG A 94 1.05 -16.64 -2.33
N PHE A 95 1.19 -15.40 -1.86
CA PHE A 95 2.42 -14.64 -2.09
C PHE A 95 3.56 -15.20 -1.22
N ALA A 96 3.29 -15.53 0.04
CA ALA A 96 4.24 -16.18 0.93
C ALA A 96 4.76 -17.52 0.37
N GLU A 97 3.88 -18.34 -0.23
CA GLU A 97 4.27 -19.56 -0.96
C GLU A 97 5.27 -19.25 -2.09
N ALA A 98 5.02 -18.19 -2.88
CA ALA A 98 5.93 -17.80 -3.95
C ALA A 98 7.31 -17.30 -3.45
N LEU A 99 7.35 -16.72 -2.24
CA LEU A 99 8.59 -16.27 -1.60
C LEU A 99 9.44 -17.45 -1.10
N GLN A 100 8.83 -18.60 -0.76
CA GLN A 100 9.58 -19.80 -0.34
C GLN A 100 10.49 -20.36 -1.46
N GLU A 101 10.21 -20.03 -2.73
CA GLU A 101 11.06 -20.43 -3.85
C GLU A 101 12.28 -19.53 -4.08
N ILE A 102 12.48 -18.53 -3.21
CA ILE A 102 13.51 -17.50 -3.33
C ILE A 102 14.58 -17.69 -2.25
N THR A 103 15.84 -17.59 -2.66
CA THR A 103 16.95 -17.55 -1.71
C THR A 103 17.25 -16.10 -1.32
N PHE A 104 16.85 -15.72 -0.11
CA PHE A 104 17.17 -14.43 0.46
C PHE A 104 18.63 -14.41 0.96
N ARG A 105 19.33 -13.30 0.71
CA ARG A 105 20.74 -13.11 1.04
C ARG A 105 20.95 -11.73 1.63
N GLU A 106 21.90 -11.65 2.56
CA GLU A 106 22.25 -10.41 3.24
C GLU A 106 22.56 -9.27 2.25
N PRO A 107 21.92 -8.10 2.42
CA PRO A 107 22.21 -6.94 1.59
C PRO A 107 23.66 -6.49 1.80
N VAL A 108 24.42 -6.37 0.73
CA VAL A 108 25.79 -5.82 0.77
C VAL A 108 25.83 -4.30 0.55
N LEU A 109 24.69 -3.69 0.26
CA LEU A 109 24.51 -2.26 0.09
C LEU A 109 23.49 -1.75 1.11
N ALA A 110 23.74 -0.54 1.62
CA ALA A 110 22.79 0.13 2.50
C ALA A 110 21.48 0.42 1.75
N GLY A 111 20.36 0.29 2.46
CA GLY A 111 19.02 0.58 1.98
C GLY A 111 18.18 1.26 3.05
N VAL A 112 17.07 1.86 2.62
CA VAL A 112 16.04 2.40 3.51
C VAL A 112 14.77 1.59 3.28
N SER A 113 14.19 1.06 4.35
CA SER A 113 12.97 0.26 4.32
C SER A 113 11.75 1.15 4.09
N ASN A 114 10.86 0.73 3.19
CA ASN A 114 9.57 1.40 2.97
C ASN A 114 8.54 1.10 4.07
N VAL A 115 8.74 0.05 4.87
CA VAL A 115 7.87 -0.32 6.00
C VAL A 115 8.19 0.53 7.23
N THR A 116 9.48 0.73 7.53
CA THR A 116 9.92 1.40 8.77
C THR A 116 10.37 2.85 8.55
N GLY A 117 10.66 3.25 7.31
CA GLY A 117 11.24 4.56 6.99
C GLY A 117 12.70 4.74 7.45
N GLY A 118 13.33 3.69 7.98
CA GLY A 118 14.69 3.71 8.52
C GLY A 118 15.66 2.79 7.75
N PRO A 119 16.94 2.76 8.17
CA PRO A 119 17.94 1.88 7.59
C PRO A 119 17.50 0.41 7.60
N VAL A 120 17.99 -0.35 6.62
CA VAL A 120 17.86 -1.80 6.60
C VAL A 120 18.87 -2.43 7.55
N ASP A 121 18.37 -3.26 8.46
CA ASP A 121 19.10 -4.02 9.48
C ASP A 121 18.56 -5.46 9.52
N GLY A 122 18.94 -6.26 8.52
CA GLY A 122 18.62 -7.70 8.44
C GLY A 122 17.22 -8.06 7.91
N GLN A 123 16.23 -7.16 7.97
CA GLN A 123 14.84 -7.50 7.63
C GLN A 123 14.61 -7.91 6.16
N TRP A 124 15.46 -7.48 5.22
CA TRP A 124 15.31 -7.87 3.81
C TRP A 124 15.65 -9.33 3.53
N ASN A 125 16.26 -10.02 4.49
CA ASN A 125 16.54 -11.46 4.41
C ASN A 125 15.35 -12.32 4.82
N ASP A 126 14.34 -11.71 5.43
CA ASP A 126 13.16 -12.38 5.95
C ASP A 126 12.03 -12.36 4.90
N PRO A 127 11.53 -13.51 4.45
CA PRO A 127 10.34 -13.56 3.60
C PRO A 127 9.13 -12.84 4.20
N GLU A 128 8.97 -12.81 5.54
CA GLU A 128 7.83 -12.13 6.19
C GLU A 128 7.85 -10.60 6.03
N TYR A 129 9.02 -10.02 5.71
CA TYR A 129 9.14 -8.59 5.42
C TYR A 129 8.44 -8.19 4.10
N TRP A 130 8.39 -9.10 3.13
CA TRP A 130 8.02 -8.82 1.73
C TRP A 130 6.54 -9.07 1.43
#